data_AF-A0A955DEL1-F1
#
_entry.id   AF-A0A955DEL1-F1
#
_cell.length_a   1.000
_cell.length_b   1.000
_cell.length_c   1.000
_cell.angle_alpha   90.00
_cell.angle_beta   90.00
_cell.angle_gamma   90.00
#
_symmetry.space_group_name_H-M   'P 1'
#
loop_
_entity.id
_entity.type
_entity.pdbx_description
1 polymer ?
#
loop_
_entity_poly.entity_id
_entity_poly.type
_entity_poly.pdbx_seq_one_letter_code
_entity_poly.pdbx_strand_id
1 'polypeptide(L)'
;MNALRHPPSNYIDGTFVPIPGDAIVSTDPARPDRVIWSGAAPVGHVDDAVAAARAAFEPWADRSLDDRIEVLRRWQAVTTAHADALADLITAEMGKTRAESLFEAKALAGKVDITLGPESMSRVAPYTVAVADTR
;
A
#
# COMPACT_ATOMS: atom_id res chain seq x y z
N MET A 1 6.30 -4.72 -22.36
CA MET A 1 6.53 -3.88 -21.16
C MET A 1 5.17 -3.42 -20.70
N ASN A 2 4.72 -3.78 -19.50
CA ASN A 2 3.39 -3.36 -19.05
C ASN A 2 3.42 -1.86 -18.74
N ALA A 3 2.79 -1.09 -19.61
CA ALA A 3 2.42 0.28 -19.31
C ALA A 3 1.51 0.28 -18.06
N LEU A 4 1.56 1.35 -17.28
CA LEU A 4 0.60 1.54 -16.21
C LEU A 4 -0.82 1.43 -16.78
N ARG A 5 -1.68 0.66 -16.11
CA ARG A 5 -3.07 0.47 -16.55
C ARG A 5 -3.88 1.77 -16.55
N HIS A 6 -3.48 2.71 -15.69
CA HIS A 6 -4.05 4.05 -15.59
C HIS A 6 -2.95 5.08 -15.82
N PRO A 7 -3.29 6.29 -16.29
CA PRO A 7 -2.36 7.41 -16.24
C PRO A 7 -1.80 7.61 -14.83
N PRO A 8 -0.60 8.17 -14.66
CA PRO A 8 -0.06 8.53 -13.35
C PRO A 8 -1.12 9.27 -12.52
N SER A 9 -1.47 8.69 -11.37
CA SER A 9 -2.60 9.12 -10.55
C SER A 9 -2.34 8.82 -9.08
N ASN A 10 -2.92 9.62 -8.19
CA ASN A 10 -3.14 9.23 -6.80
C ASN A 10 -4.41 8.37 -6.70
N TYR A 11 -4.50 7.50 -5.70
CA TYR A 11 -5.72 6.73 -5.42
C TYR A 11 -6.41 7.29 -4.17
N ILE A 12 -7.51 8.02 -4.37
CA ILE A 12 -8.23 8.77 -3.32
C ILE A 12 -9.71 8.39 -3.37
N ASP A 13 -10.26 8.02 -2.22
CA ASP A 13 -11.67 7.64 -2.05
C ASP A 13 -12.16 6.59 -3.08
N GLY A 14 -11.33 5.58 -3.35
CA GLY A 14 -11.67 4.52 -4.31
C GLY A 14 -11.53 4.90 -5.78
N THR A 15 -10.97 6.08 -6.09
CA THR A 15 -10.83 6.59 -7.46
C THR A 15 -9.39 6.96 -7.81
N PHE A 16 -9.05 6.86 -9.10
CA PHE A 16 -7.77 7.36 -9.62
C PHE A 16 -7.90 8.85 -9.96
N VAL A 17 -7.18 9.69 -9.24
CA VAL A 17 -7.13 11.15 -9.43
C VAL A 17 -5.84 11.50 -10.17
N PRO A 18 -5.90 11.98 -11.43
CA PRO A 18 -4.70 12.18 -12.26
C PRO A 18 -3.70 13.17 -11.66
N ILE A 19 -2.41 12.90 -11.83
CA ILE A 19 -1.31 13.81 -11.46
C ILE A 19 -0.54 14.27 -12.71
N PRO A 20 -1.12 15.13 -13.57
CA PRO A 20 -0.50 15.52 -14.83
C PRO A 20 0.80 16.31 -14.63
N GLY A 21 1.68 16.26 -15.61
CA GLY A 21 2.94 17.01 -15.63
C GLY A 21 4.18 16.13 -15.44
N ASP A 22 5.29 16.78 -15.15
CA ASP A 22 6.64 16.20 -15.12
C ASP A 22 7.52 16.79 -14.00
N ALA A 23 6.92 17.42 -12.99
CA ALA A 23 7.65 17.93 -11.83
C ALA A 23 8.40 16.82 -11.08
N ILE A 24 7.88 15.59 -11.15
CA ILE A 24 8.54 14.36 -10.74
C ILE A 24 8.62 13.44 -11.96
N VAL A 25 9.82 12.93 -12.24
CA VAL A 25 10.08 11.99 -13.33
C VAL A 25 10.79 10.78 -12.76
N SER A 26 10.22 9.61 -13.00
CA SER A 26 10.82 8.32 -12.68
C SER A 26 11.39 7.71 -13.95
N THR A 27 12.67 7.39 -13.96
CA THR A 27 13.41 6.85 -15.12
C THR A 27 13.99 5.48 -14.82
N ASP A 28 14.10 4.61 -15.82
CA ASP A 28 14.77 3.32 -15.69
C ASP A 28 16.28 3.53 -15.45
N PRO A 29 16.84 3.18 -14.27
CA PRO A 29 18.25 3.43 -14.01
C PRO A 29 19.19 2.66 -14.93
N ALA A 30 18.74 1.54 -15.51
CA ALA A 30 19.50 0.78 -16.49
C ALA A 30 19.38 1.33 -17.92
N ARG A 31 18.39 2.20 -18.18
CA ARG A 31 18.12 2.87 -19.47
C ARG A 31 17.62 4.29 -19.22
N PRO A 32 18.50 5.26 -18.94
CA PRO A 32 18.11 6.59 -18.49
C PRO A 32 17.22 7.39 -19.47
N ASP A 33 17.22 7.02 -20.75
CA ASP A 33 16.34 7.55 -21.79
C ASP A 33 14.88 7.09 -21.66
N ARG A 34 14.63 6.06 -20.85
CA ARG A 34 13.31 5.48 -20.63
C ARG A 34 12.67 6.05 -19.36
N VAL A 35 11.62 6.85 -19.55
CA VAL A 35 10.71 7.26 -18.48
C VAL A 35 9.77 6.12 -18.12
N ILE A 36 9.66 5.79 -16.84
CA ILE A 36 8.69 4.83 -16.29
C ILE A 36 7.35 5.51 -16.07
N TRP A 37 7.37 6.69 -15.42
CA TRP A 37 6.22 7.56 -15.24
C TRP A 37 6.68 9.00 -14.95
N SER A 38 5.79 9.96 -15.15
CA SER A 38 5.98 11.35 -14.74
C SER A 38 4.68 11.91 -14.18
N GLY A 39 4.79 12.90 -13.30
CA GLY A 39 3.61 13.57 -12.77
C GLY A 39 3.95 14.78 -11.91
N ALA A 40 2.91 15.47 -11.44
CA ALA A 40 3.03 16.51 -10.43
C ALA A 40 2.66 15.99 -9.03
N ALA A 41 2.99 16.78 -8.00
CA ALA A 41 2.54 16.57 -6.62
C ALA A 41 1.55 17.68 -6.22
N PRO A 42 0.31 17.67 -6.72
CA PRO A 42 -0.68 18.71 -6.39
C PRO A 42 -1.01 18.66 -4.90
N VAL A 43 -0.69 19.73 -4.18
CA VAL A 43 -0.87 19.82 -2.72
C VAL A 43 -2.33 19.59 -2.31
N GLY A 44 -3.30 20.03 -3.11
CA GLY A 44 -4.72 19.85 -2.83
C GLY A 44 -5.16 18.38 -2.73
N HIS A 45 -4.47 17.45 -3.40
CA HIS A 45 -4.78 16.01 -3.27
C HIS A 45 -4.52 15.49 -1.84
N VAL A 46 -3.64 16.15 -1.08
CA VAL A 46 -3.39 15.77 0.33
C VAL A 46 -4.62 16.10 1.17
N ASP A 47 -5.22 17.28 0.99
CA ASP A 47 -6.42 17.69 1.71
C ASP A 47 -7.60 16.76 1.38
N ASP A 48 -7.77 16.42 0.09
CA ASP A 48 -8.79 15.47 -0.37
C ASP A 48 -8.59 14.08 0.22
N ALA A 49 -7.34 13.57 0.23
CA ALA A 49 -7.01 12.27 0.81
C ALA A 49 -7.25 12.22 2.32
N VAL A 50 -6.92 13.28 3.05
CA VAL A 50 -7.16 13.39 4.49
C VAL A 50 -8.66 13.48 4.79
N ALA A 51 -9.42 14.25 4.01
CA ALA A 51 -10.86 14.34 4.16
C ALA A 51 -11.54 12.97 3.94
N ALA A 52 -11.15 12.25 2.87
CA ALA A 52 -11.65 10.91 2.59
C ALA A 52 -11.29 9.91 3.70
N ALA A 53 -10.05 9.93 4.19
CA ALA A 53 -9.62 9.07 5.29
C ALA A 53 -10.40 9.33 6.59
N ARG A 54 -10.70 10.60 6.90
CA ARG A 54 -11.55 10.96 8.06
C ARG A 54 -12.97 10.44 7.91
N ALA A 55 -13.57 10.62 6.74
CA ALA A 55 -14.92 10.13 6.46
C ALA A 55 -15.01 8.60 6.53
N ALA A 56 -13.94 7.88 6.12
CA ALA A 56 -13.87 6.43 6.19
C ALA A 56 -13.59 5.87 7.60
N PHE A 57 -13.18 6.71 8.56
CA PHE A 57 -12.69 6.24 9.87
C PHE A 57 -13.78 5.57 10.70
N GLU A 58 -14.92 6.22 10.94
CA GLU A 58 -16.01 5.67 11.74
C GLU A 58 -16.52 4.33 11.20
N PRO A 59 -16.95 4.21 9.92
CA PRO A 59 -17.44 2.93 9.41
C PRO A 59 -16.34 1.85 9.33
N TRP A 60 -15.06 2.23 9.27
CA TRP A 60 -13.95 1.28 9.36
C TRP A 60 -13.70 0.80 10.80
N ALA A 61 -13.79 1.71 11.77
CA ALA A 61 -13.62 1.40 13.19
C ALA A 61 -14.72 0.46 13.70
N ASP A 62 -15.94 0.59 13.17
CA ASP A 62 -17.08 -0.28 13.50
C ASP A 62 -16.98 -1.69 12.91
N ARG A 63 -16.04 -1.95 11.99
CA ARG A 63 -15.84 -3.30 11.44
C ARG A 63 -15.34 -4.27 12.49
N SER A 64 -15.82 -5.50 12.40
CA SER A 64 -15.32 -6.58 13.25
C SER A 64 -13.83 -6.83 13.00
N LEU A 65 -13.17 -7.51 13.94
CA LEU A 65 -11.80 -7.96 13.73
C LEU A 65 -11.69 -8.90 12.52
N ASP A 66 -12.65 -9.82 12.37
CA ASP A 66 -12.69 -10.79 11.27
C ASP A 66 -12.84 -10.10 9.90
N ASP A 67 -13.69 -9.07 9.80
CA ASP A 67 -13.83 -8.29 8.55
C ASP A 67 -12.52 -7.60 8.16
N ARG A 68 -11.76 -7.09 9.15
CA ARG A 68 -10.46 -6.45 8.92
C ARG A 68 -9.39 -7.48 8.54
N ILE A 69 -9.44 -8.67 9.14
CA ILE A 69 -8.60 -9.82 8.75
C ILE A 69 -8.85 -10.21 7.29
N GLU A 70 -10.12 -10.28 6.87
CA GLU A 70 -10.48 -10.65 5.51
C GLU A 70 -9.94 -9.65 4.48
N VAL A 71 -9.97 -8.35 4.78
CA VAL A 71 -9.35 -7.32 3.91
C VAL A 71 -7.84 -7.57 3.76
N LEU A 72 -7.14 -7.91 4.84
CA LEU A 72 -5.71 -8.24 4.79
C LEU A 72 -5.44 -9.52 4.00
N ARG A 73 -6.28 -10.56 4.14
CA ARG A 73 -6.17 -11.80 3.36
C ARG A 73 -6.44 -11.58 1.88
N ARG A 74 -7.39 -10.71 1.52
CA ARG A 74 -7.59 -10.29 0.13
C ARG A 74 -6.36 -9.56 -0.42
N TRP A 75 -5.75 -8.67 0.36
CA TRP A 75 -4.50 -8.01 -0.05
C TRP A 75 -3.35 -9.02 -0.22
N GLN A 76 -3.26 -10.04 0.65
CA GLN A 76 -2.30 -11.13 0.52
C GLN A 76 -2.48 -11.89 -0.80
N ALA A 77 -3.72 -12.23 -1.15
CA ALA A 77 -4.03 -12.96 -2.38
C ALA A 77 -3.69 -12.12 -3.63
N VAL A 78 -4.05 -10.85 -3.64
CA VAL A 78 -3.76 -9.91 -4.74
C VAL A 78 -2.25 -9.73 -4.92
N THR A 79 -1.51 -9.45 -3.85
CA THR A 79 -0.05 -9.25 -3.93
C THR A 79 0.68 -10.51 -4.36
N THR A 80 0.23 -11.68 -3.92
CA THR A 80 0.75 -12.98 -4.37
C THR A 80 0.51 -13.18 -5.87
N ALA A 81 -0.72 -12.97 -6.34
CA ALA A 81 -1.09 -13.14 -7.75
C ALA A 81 -0.35 -12.19 -8.70
N HIS A 82 0.10 -11.04 -8.20
CA HIS A 82 0.79 -10.02 -8.99
C HIS A 82 2.29 -9.90 -8.68
N ALA A 83 2.89 -10.87 -7.96
CA ALA A 83 4.28 -10.78 -7.50
C ALA A 83 5.29 -10.58 -8.66
N ASP A 84 5.11 -11.29 -9.78
CA ASP A 84 5.99 -11.12 -10.95
C ASP A 84 5.86 -9.74 -11.61
N ALA A 85 4.64 -9.22 -11.73
CA ALA A 85 4.40 -7.89 -12.29
C ALA A 85 4.97 -6.78 -11.39
N LEU A 86 4.82 -6.94 -10.07
CA LEU A 86 5.44 -6.04 -9.09
C LEU A 86 6.97 -6.11 -9.17
N ALA A 87 7.55 -7.31 -9.30
CA ALA A 87 8.99 -7.47 -9.44
C ALA A 87 9.54 -6.77 -10.69
N ASP A 88 8.83 -6.86 -11.82
CA ASP A 88 9.21 -6.17 -13.06
C ASP A 88 9.14 -4.65 -12.92
N LEU A 89 8.12 -4.12 -12.23
CA LEU A 89 7.99 -2.69 -11.94
C LEU A 89 9.10 -2.19 -11.01
N ILE A 90 9.32 -2.86 -9.87
CA ILE A 90 10.37 -2.52 -8.91
C ILE A 90 11.75 -2.55 -9.58
N THR A 91 12.00 -3.55 -10.43
CA THR A 91 13.26 -3.65 -11.20
C THR A 91 13.42 -2.47 -12.13
N ALA A 92 12.37 -2.14 -12.90
CA ALA A 92 12.40 -1.06 -13.86
C ALA A 92 12.56 0.31 -13.20
N GLU A 93 11.98 0.51 -12.02
CA GLU A 93 12.03 1.81 -11.32
C GLU A 93 13.31 1.99 -10.50
N MET A 94 13.77 0.92 -9.82
CA MET A 94 14.87 1.01 -8.86
C MET A 94 16.23 0.53 -9.41
N GLY A 95 16.24 -0.20 -10.53
CA GLY A 95 17.47 -0.71 -11.16
C GLY A 95 18.13 -1.92 -10.47
N LYS A 96 17.52 -2.45 -9.40
CA LYS A 96 18.00 -3.67 -8.72
C LYS A 96 17.77 -4.92 -9.58
N THR A 97 18.41 -6.04 -9.25
CA THR A 97 18.19 -7.27 -10.03
C THR A 97 16.75 -7.77 -9.88
N ARG A 98 16.22 -8.44 -10.92
CA ARG A 98 14.85 -9.00 -10.86
C ARG A 98 14.68 -9.98 -9.70
N ALA A 99 15.73 -10.73 -9.35
CA ALA A 99 15.68 -11.67 -8.24
C ALA A 99 15.45 -10.96 -6.89
N GLU A 100 16.14 -9.85 -6.65
CA GLU A 100 15.94 -9.01 -5.45
C GLU A 100 14.55 -8.37 -5.45
N SER A 101 14.11 -7.83 -6.59
CA SER A 101 12.75 -7.27 -6.74
C SER A 101 11.66 -8.31 -6.50
N LEU A 102 11.86 -9.56 -6.93
CA LEU A 102 10.91 -10.65 -6.71
C LEU A 102 10.84 -11.05 -5.24
N PHE A 103 11.98 -11.05 -4.54
CA PHE A 103 12.00 -11.25 -3.10
C PHE A 103 11.19 -10.17 -2.38
N GLU A 104 11.38 -8.90 -2.73
CA GLU A 104 10.61 -7.78 -2.17
C GLU A 104 9.11 -7.85 -2.48
N ALA A 105 8.75 -8.16 -3.73
CA ALA A 105 7.36 -8.30 -4.13
C ALA A 105 6.66 -9.44 -3.36
N LYS A 106 7.33 -10.58 -3.20
CA LYS A 106 6.81 -11.72 -2.40
C LYS A 106 6.74 -11.41 -0.91
N ALA A 107 7.64 -10.58 -0.39
CA ALA A 107 7.63 -10.20 1.02
C ALA A 107 6.35 -9.44 1.43
N LEU A 108 5.64 -8.81 0.48
CA LEU A 108 4.35 -8.17 0.75
C LEU A 108 3.34 -9.15 1.34
N ALA A 109 3.15 -10.31 0.71
CA ALA A 109 2.23 -11.33 1.21
C ALA A 109 2.62 -11.82 2.61
N GLY A 110 3.92 -12.01 2.86
CA GLY A 110 4.44 -12.41 4.17
C GLY A 110 4.22 -11.38 5.28
N LYS A 111 4.15 -10.08 4.96
CA LYS A 111 3.82 -9.04 5.94
C LYS A 111 2.43 -9.23 6.53
N VAL A 112 1.47 -9.78 5.79
CA VAL A 112 0.14 -10.12 6.32
C VAL A 112 0.24 -11.14 7.43
N ASP A 113 1.03 -12.20 7.23
CA ASP A 113 1.17 -13.26 8.22
C ASP A 113 1.84 -12.75 9.50
N ILE A 114 2.78 -11.81 9.38
CA ILE A 114 3.39 -11.13 10.54
C ILE A 114 2.36 -10.24 11.26
N THR A 115 1.57 -9.46 10.52
CA THR A 115 0.52 -8.61 11.09
C THR A 115 -0.58 -9.41 11.79
N LEU A 116 -0.94 -10.57 11.23
CA LEU A 116 -1.94 -11.48 11.81
C LEU A 116 -1.32 -12.53 12.75
N GLY A 117 -0.01 -12.46 12.97
CA GLY A 117 0.72 -13.38 13.82
C GLY A 117 0.38 -13.18 15.31
N PRO A 118 0.67 -14.17 16.15
CA PRO A 118 0.25 -14.19 17.56
C PRO A 118 0.78 -12.99 18.35
N GLU A 119 2.01 -12.54 18.07
CA GLU A 119 2.60 -11.38 18.74
C GLU A 119 1.81 -10.10 18.44
N SER A 120 1.52 -9.82 17.17
CA SER A 120 0.75 -8.64 16.75
C SER A 120 -0.69 -8.71 17.27
N MET A 121 -1.33 -9.87 17.17
CA MET A 121 -2.72 -10.07 17.63
C MET A 121 -2.86 -9.92 19.14
N SER A 122 -1.83 -10.27 19.93
CA SER A 122 -1.85 -10.09 21.38
C SER A 122 -1.96 -8.62 21.79
N ARG A 123 -1.49 -7.69 20.96
CA ARG A 123 -1.50 -6.23 21.22
C ARG A 123 -2.89 -5.61 21.02
N VAL A 124 -3.78 -6.30 20.32
CA VAL A 124 -5.15 -5.84 20.03
C VAL A 124 -6.21 -6.76 20.66
N ALA A 125 -5.78 -7.77 21.41
CA ALA A 125 -6.66 -8.63 22.15
C ALA A 125 -7.29 -7.86 23.34
N PRO A 126 -8.53 -8.21 23.73
CA PRO A 126 -9.12 -7.70 24.95
C PRO A 126 -8.19 -7.94 26.15
N TYR A 127 -8.01 -6.94 26.98
CA TYR A 127 -7.26 -7.03 28.23
C TYR A 127 -8.09 -6.50 29.39
N THR A 128 -7.87 -7.06 30.58
CA THR A 128 -8.50 -6.60 31.82
C THR A 128 -7.49 -5.83 32.64
N VAL A 129 -7.81 -4.60 33.01
CA VAL A 129 -7.03 -3.84 34.00
C VAL A 129 -7.73 -3.96 35.34
N ALA A 130 -7.00 -4.41 36.37
CA ALA A 130 -7.49 -4.31 37.73
C ALA A 130 -7.58 -2.82 38.09
N VAL A 131 -8.80 -2.34 38.37
CA VAL A 131 -8.99 -1.00 38.92
C VAL A 131 -8.51 -1.07 40.37
N ALA A 132 -7.37 -0.45 40.67
CA ALA A 132 -6.93 -0.31 42.05
C ALA A 132 -7.86 0.66 42.79
N ASP A 133 -8.16 0.38 44.05
CA ASP A 133 -8.95 1.28 44.89
C ASP A 133 -8.32 2.69 44.86
N THR A 134 -9.11 3.67 44.42
CA THR A 134 -8.72 5.07 44.45
C THR A 134 -8.65 5.47 45.92
N ARG A 135 -7.46 5.85 46.40
CA ARG A 135 -7.27 6.33 47.78
C ARG A 135 -8.06 7.58 48.08
#